data_AF-A0A0P0W4M9-F1
#
_entry.id   AF-A0A0P0W4M9-F1
#
_cell.length_a   1.000
_cell.length_b   1.000
_cell.length_c   1.000
_cell.angle_alpha   90.00
_cell.angle_beta   90.00
_cell.angle_gamma   90.00
#
_symmetry.space_group_name_H-M   'P 1'
#
loop_
_entity.id
_entity.type
_entity.pdbx_description
1 polymer ?
#
loop_
_entity_poly.entity_id
_entity_poly.type
_entity_poly.pdbx_seq_one_letter_code
_entity_poly.pdbx_strand_id
1 'polypeptide(L)'
;TLELTGQAIDFLRGIFNMFDTDNDDALLPAELDDLFSTAPENPWSNNPYVDCAERNVLGGLSLEGFLSKWALMTLLDPANSFANLIYVGYSGDFGSAFTTMRKRRVDRKKQQTQRNVFQCYVFGPRGAGKTALLQSFLGRQPSDALPMNGERFAANTVELSGSRKTLVFREIPEDDVRPLLADRESLAPCDVAVFVYDSCDEFSWQRTRDLLVEVATHGENTGYEVPCLIVAAKDDLDQSPLALQESTRVSQDMGIEMPIPISVRLRDLNNIFCRIVHAAQQPHLSIPETEAGKTRRQYRQLLNRSLMVVSVGAAVAVVGIAAYRVYAARKNTSS
;
A
#
# COMPACT_ATOMS: atom_id res chain seq x y z
N THR A 1 7.21 -5.62 7.01
CA THR A 1 6.45 -4.62 7.79
C THR A 1 6.12 -5.26 9.12
N LEU A 2 6.10 -4.45 10.18
CA LEU A 2 5.65 -4.86 11.51
C LEU A 2 4.21 -4.36 11.70
N GLU A 3 3.37 -5.16 12.34
CA GLU A 3 2.04 -4.75 12.77
C GLU A 3 1.89 -5.02 14.26
N LEU A 4 1.02 -4.27 14.94
CA LEU A 4 0.66 -4.52 16.33
C LEU A 4 -0.04 -5.87 16.46
N THR A 5 0.29 -6.61 17.52
CA THR A 5 -0.40 -7.86 17.85
C THR A 5 -1.79 -7.57 18.43
N GLY A 6 -2.65 -8.60 18.51
CA GLY A 6 -3.93 -8.50 19.23
C GLY A 6 -3.75 -8.07 20.69
N GLN A 7 -2.70 -8.57 21.37
CA GLN A 7 -2.39 -8.18 22.75
C GLN A 7 -2.05 -6.70 22.88
N ALA A 8 -1.24 -6.17 21.97
CA ALA A 8 -0.91 -4.74 21.97
C ALA A 8 -2.13 -3.88 21.66
N ILE A 9 -2.98 -4.32 20.73
CA ILE A 9 -4.23 -3.63 20.39
C ILE A 9 -5.19 -3.61 21.58
N ASP A 10 -5.35 -4.73 22.30
CA ASP A 10 -6.23 -4.80 23.47
C ASP A 10 -5.71 -3.95 24.63
N PHE A 11 -4.39 -3.89 24.82
CA PHE A 11 -3.78 -2.94 25.75
C PHE A 11 -4.09 -1.49 25.37
N LEU A 12 -3.91 -1.12 24.10
CA LEU A 12 -4.19 0.23 23.59
C LEU A 12 -5.67 0.62 23.76
N ARG A 13 -6.60 -0.31 23.56
CA ARG A 13 -8.03 -0.10 23.86
C ARG A 13 -8.26 0.17 25.35
N GLY A 14 -7.59 -0.59 26.22
CA GLY A 14 -7.67 -0.38 27.66
C GLY A 14 -7.15 1.00 28.08
N ILE A 15 -6.03 1.44 27.51
CA ILE A 15 -5.48 2.78 27.75
C ILE A 15 -6.43 3.85 27.20
N PHE A 16 -6.95 3.71 25.98
CA PHE A 16 -7.91 4.66 25.43
C PHE A 16 -9.10 4.88 26.38
N ASN A 17 -9.75 3.79 26.80
CA ASN A 17 -10.90 3.86 27.71
C ASN A 17 -10.55 4.41 29.11
N MET A 18 -9.28 4.34 29.52
CA MET A 18 -8.84 4.90 30.81
C MET A 18 -8.72 6.42 30.76
N PHE A 19 -8.38 6.98 29.60
CA PHE A 19 -8.18 8.41 29.38
C PHE A 19 -9.40 9.12 28.77
N ASP A 20 -10.36 8.39 28.22
CA ASP A 20 -11.69 8.89 27.82
C ASP A 20 -12.52 9.09 29.10
N THR A 21 -12.31 10.23 29.76
CA THR A 21 -12.85 10.47 31.10
C THR A 21 -14.33 10.82 31.09
N ASP A 22 -14.81 11.42 30.00
CA ASP A 22 -16.20 11.81 29.81
C ASP A 22 -17.03 10.75 29.06
N ASN A 23 -16.42 9.66 28.60
CA ASN A 23 -17.03 8.53 27.89
C ASN A 23 -17.74 8.99 26.60
N ASP A 24 -17.10 9.89 25.85
CA ASP A 24 -17.61 10.40 24.57
C ASP A 24 -17.10 9.59 23.36
N ASP A 25 -16.40 8.47 23.61
CA ASP A 25 -15.73 7.61 22.62
C ASP A 25 -14.66 8.35 21.79
N ALA A 26 -14.10 9.43 22.33
CA ALA A 26 -13.02 10.20 21.73
C ALA A 26 -12.03 10.73 22.79
N LEU A 27 -10.78 10.95 22.38
CA LEU A 27 -9.78 11.60 23.23
C LEU A 27 -9.55 13.03 22.76
N LEU A 28 -9.90 14.00 23.59
CA LEU A 28 -9.57 15.40 23.34
C LEU A 28 -8.06 15.64 23.42
N PRO A 29 -7.55 16.77 22.87
CA PRO A 29 -6.13 17.09 22.92
C PRO A 29 -5.54 17.06 24.34
N ALA A 30 -6.28 17.53 25.34
CA ALA A 30 -5.83 17.50 26.74
C ALA A 30 -5.70 16.07 27.28
N GLU A 31 -6.64 15.17 26.97
CA GLU A 31 -6.59 13.77 27.39
C GLU A 31 -5.46 13.00 26.69
N LEU A 32 -5.15 13.34 25.43
CA LEU A 32 -3.98 12.82 24.73
C LEU A 32 -2.67 13.30 25.36
N ASP A 33 -2.59 14.56 25.77
CA ASP A 33 -1.41 15.08 26.46
C ASP A 33 -1.22 14.41 27.83
N ASP A 34 -2.31 14.14 28.56
CA ASP A 34 -2.29 13.37 29.80
C ASP A 34 -1.87 11.91 29.56
N LEU A 35 -2.35 11.27 28.49
CA LEU A 35 -1.98 9.91 28.09
C LEU A 35 -0.48 9.77 27.85
N PHE A 36 0.13 10.76 27.19
CA PHE A 36 1.57 10.79 26.92
C PHE A 36 2.40 11.55 27.96
N SER A 37 1.84 11.89 29.13
CA SER A 37 2.53 12.66 30.18
C SER A 37 3.79 11.97 30.73
N THR A 38 3.90 10.66 30.58
CA THR A 38 5.08 9.85 30.96
C THR A 38 6.10 9.70 29.84
N ALA A 39 5.77 10.12 28.61
CA ALA A 39 6.69 10.17 27.49
C ALA A 39 7.49 11.49 27.49
N PRO A 40 8.68 11.54 26.87
CA PRO A 40 9.45 12.78 26.75
C PRO A 40 8.69 13.89 26.00
N GLU A 41 7.88 13.50 25.01
CA GLU A 41 7.00 14.36 24.24
C GLU A 41 5.83 13.55 23.68
N ASN A 42 4.71 14.22 23.35
CA ASN A 42 3.61 13.59 22.64
C ASN A 42 4.06 13.24 21.21
N PRO A 43 4.13 11.95 20.83
CA PRO A 43 4.66 11.53 19.53
C PRO A 43 3.79 12.00 18.36
N TRP A 44 2.57 12.45 18.62
CA TRP A 44 1.62 12.88 17.58
C TRP A 44 1.45 14.39 17.46
N SER A 45 2.26 15.16 18.19
CA SER A 45 2.28 16.62 18.16
C SER A 45 2.87 17.20 16.86
N ASN A 46 3.65 16.41 16.12
CA ASN A 46 4.36 16.83 14.92
C ASN A 46 3.94 16.04 13.67
N ASN A 47 4.25 16.57 12.50
CA ASN A 47 4.06 15.84 11.23
C ASN A 47 4.84 14.52 11.25
N PRO A 48 4.29 13.44 10.68
CA PRO A 48 3.05 13.38 9.88
C PRO A 48 1.76 13.10 10.67
N TYR A 49 1.77 13.18 12.01
CA TYR A 49 0.69 12.64 12.85
C TYR A 49 -0.43 13.61 13.23
N VAL A 50 -0.21 14.92 13.06
CA VAL A 50 -1.15 15.96 13.53
C VAL A 50 -2.53 15.81 12.88
N ASP A 51 -2.53 15.62 11.56
CA ASP A 51 -3.73 15.72 10.73
C ASP A 51 -4.09 14.43 9.98
N CYS A 52 -3.60 13.28 10.46
CA CYS A 52 -3.65 12.04 9.70
C CYS A 52 -4.79 11.07 10.08
N ALA A 53 -5.66 11.41 11.03
CA ALA A 53 -6.74 10.51 11.46
C ALA A 53 -8.06 11.25 11.66
N GLU A 54 -9.16 10.52 11.58
CA GLU A 54 -10.51 11.05 11.79
C GLU A 54 -10.64 11.64 13.20
N ARG A 55 -11.33 12.78 13.29
CA ARG A 55 -11.66 13.44 14.55
C ARG A 55 -13.15 13.72 14.59
N ASN A 56 -13.74 13.68 15.78
CA ASN A 56 -15.12 14.07 15.99
C ASN A 56 -15.30 15.59 15.82
N VAL A 57 -16.55 16.06 15.92
CA VAL A 57 -16.92 17.49 15.73
C VAL A 57 -16.25 18.40 16.77
N LEU A 58 -15.88 17.87 17.94
CA LEU A 58 -15.19 18.59 19.02
C LEU A 58 -13.66 18.54 18.88
N GLY A 59 -13.14 17.88 17.83
CA GLY A 59 -11.71 17.73 17.59
C GLY A 59 -11.05 16.58 18.35
N GLY A 60 -11.84 15.75 19.03
CA GLY A 60 -11.41 14.54 19.73
C GLY A 60 -11.10 13.39 18.77
N LEU A 61 -10.11 12.58 19.12
CA LEU A 61 -9.64 11.43 18.35
C LEU A 61 -10.44 10.18 18.72
N SER A 62 -11.21 9.61 17.79
CA SER A 62 -11.96 8.38 18.04
C SER A 62 -11.04 7.19 18.32
N LEU A 63 -11.57 6.11 18.91
CA LEU A 63 -10.80 4.87 19.11
C LEU A 63 -10.19 4.32 17.82
N GLU A 64 -10.94 4.34 16.71
CA GLU A 64 -10.45 3.89 15.41
C GLU A 64 -9.35 4.82 14.87
N GLY A 65 -9.49 6.13 15.06
CA GLY A 65 -8.44 7.10 14.75
C GLY A 65 -7.18 6.90 15.59
N PHE A 66 -7.35 6.62 16.89
CA PHE A 66 -6.27 6.33 17.82
C PHE A 66 -5.48 5.08 17.41
N LEU A 67 -6.16 3.96 17.16
CA LEU A 67 -5.53 2.73 16.67
C LEU A 67 -4.88 2.93 15.30
N SER A 68 -5.49 3.73 14.42
CA SER A 68 -4.92 4.06 13.11
C SER A 68 -3.63 4.88 13.22
N LYS A 69 -3.53 5.83 14.17
CA LYS A 69 -2.28 6.56 14.44
C LYS A 69 -1.18 5.65 14.99
N TRP A 70 -1.51 4.72 15.89
CA TRP A 70 -0.57 3.70 16.36
C TRP A 70 -0.07 2.78 15.24
N ALA A 71 -0.97 2.36 14.34
CA ALA A 71 -0.61 1.59 13.16
C ALA A 71 0.30 2.39 12.21
N LEU A 72 0.00 3.67 11.97
CA LEU A 72 0.85 4.56 11.18
C LEU A 72 2.25 4.72 11.80
N MET A 73 2.31 5.01 13.10
CA MET A 73 3.60 5.15 13.81
C MET A 73 4.42 3.86 13.74
N THR A 74 3.78 2.70 13.93
CA THR A 74 4.44 1.39 13.79
C THR A 74 4.93 1.13 12.37
N LEU A 75 4.19 1.58 11.36
CA LEU A 75 4.55 1.42 9.95
C LEU A 75 5.77 2.28 9.58
N LEU A 76 5.83 3.51 10.08
CA LEU A 76 6.90 4.47 9.76
C LEU A 76 8.14 4.29 10.62
N ASP A 77 7.97 4.11 11.93
CA ASP A 77 9.05 3.94 12.89
C ASP A 77 8.65 2.96 14.02
N PRO A 78 8.88 1.65 13.82
CA PRO A 78 8.58 0.64 14.82
C PRO A 78 9.32 0.84 16.14
N ALA A 79 10.51 1.43 16.12
CA ALA A 79 11.30 1.65 17.33
C ALA A 79 10.69 2.77 18.17
N ASN A 80 10.32 3.89 17.54
CA ASN A 80 9.59 4.96 18.20
C ASN A 80 8.21 4.50 18.70
N SER A 81 7.50 3.69 17.90
CA SER A 81 6.23 3.09 18.32
C SER A 81 6.40 2.24 19.59
N PHE A 82 7.43 1.40 19.64
CA PHE A 82 7.71 0.59 20.83
C PHE A 82 8.05 1.43 22.05
N ALA A 83 8.92 2.44 21.89
CA ALA A 83 9.29 3.32 22.99
C ALA A 83 8.04 3.99 23.60
N ASN A 84 7.13 4.49 22.76
CA ASN A 84 5.88 5.09 23.22
C ASN A 84 4.93 4.08 23.86
N LEU A 85 4.87 2.83 23.39
CA LEU A 85 4.14 1.76 24.10
C LEU A 85 4.66 1.58 25.54
N ILE A 86 5.98 1.57 25.72
CA ILE A 86 6.60 1.45 27.05
C ILE A 86 6.26 2.66 27.93
N TYR A 87 6.35 3.89 27.38
CA TYR A 87 6.03 5.10 28.14
C TYR A 87 4.58 5.10 28.65
N VAL A 88 3.61 4.66 27.84
CA VAL A 88 2.19 4.58 28.25
C VAL A 88 1.89 3.34 29.10
N GLY A 89 2.91 2.56 29.50
CA GLY A 89 2.79 1.48 30.48
C GLY A 89 2.65 0.06 29.91
N TYR A 90 2.97 -0.16 28.63
CA TYR A 90 3.00 -1.52 28.08
C TYR A 90 4.13 -2.31 28.74
N SER A 91 3.80 -3.44 29.37
CA SER A 91 4.75 -4.29 30.12
C SER A 91 5.27 -5.48 29.31
N GLY A 92 4.80 -5.67 28.09
CA GLY A 92 5.24 -6.74 27.19
C GLY A 92 6.57 -6.44 26.52
N ASP A 93 7.14 -7.46 25.88
CA ASP A 93 8.35 -7.33 25.10
C ASP A 93 8.04 -6.94 23.63
N PHE A 94 9.10 -6.77 22.83
CA PHE A 94 8.96 -6.41 21.42
C PHE A 94 8.18 -7.47 20.62
N GLY A 95 8.33 -8.76 20.96
CA GLY A 95 7.67 -9.86 20.26
C GLY A 95 6.19 -10.01 20.64
N SER A 96 5.80 -9.61 21.84
CA SER A 96 4.41 -9.50 22.25
C SER A 96 3.75 -8.24 21.70
N ALA A 97 4.51 -7.16 21.44
CA ALA A 97 3.99 -5.92 20.87
C ALA A 97 3.76 -6.04 19.36
N PHE A 98 4.70 -6.63 18.62
CA PHE A 98 4.68 -6.65 17.16
C PHE A 98 4.80 -8.04 16.55
N THR A 99 4.11 -8.21 15.43
CA THR A 99 4.27 -9.37 14.56
C THR A 99 4.93 -8.98 13.24
N THR A 100 5.88 -9.79 12.79
CA THR A 100 6.53 -9.59 11.50
C THR A 100 5.66 -10.16 10.39
N MET A 101 5.17 -9.29 9.51
CA MET A 101 4.40 -9.72 8.36
C MET A 101 5.30 -10.26 7.26
N ARG A 102 4.87 -11.39 6.68
CA ARG A 102 5.52 -12.01 5.52
C ARG A 102 5.59 -11.05 4.34
N LYS A 103 6.59 -11.27 3.47
CA LYS A 103 6.83 -10.45 2.28
C LYS A 103 5.66 -10.57 1.30
N ARG A 104 5.17 -9.45 0.77
CA ARG A 104 4.07 -9.39 -0.22
C ARG A 104 4.20 -10.36 -1.39
N ARG A 105 5.42 -10.60 -1.88
CA ARG A 105 5.67 -11.56 -2.97
C ARG A 105 5.24 -12.99 -2.61
N VAL A 106 5.33 -13.37 -1.34
CA VAL A 106 4.86 -14.68 -0.84
C VAL A 106 3.33 -14.70 -0.78
N ASP A 107 2.72 -13.64 -0.28
CA ASP A 107 1.25 -13.47 -0.19
C ASP A 107 0.63 -13.54 -1.57
N ARG A 108 1.25 -12.87 -2.55
CA ARG A 108 0.83 -12.92 -3.95
C ARG A 108 0.88 -14.33 -4.54
N LYS A 109 1.93 -15.10 -4.27
CA LYS A 109 2.02 -16.50 -4.71
C LYS A 109 0.97 -17.39 -4.06
N LYS A 110 0.57 -17.08 -2.82
CA LYS A 110 -0.45 -17.83 -2.06
C LYS A 110 -1.88 -17.31 -2.27
N GLN A 111 -2.05 -16.19 -2.98
CA GLN A 111 -3.33 -15.49 -3.19
C GLN A 111 -4.13 -15.25 -1.90
N GLN A 112 -3.43 -15.06 -0.80
CA GLN A 112 -4.02 -14.79 0.51
C GLN A 112 -3.11 -13.80 1.19
N THR A 113 -3.65 -12.85 1.97
CA THR A 113 -2.91 -12.00 2.90
C THR A 113 -3.42 -12.20 4.33
N GLN A 114 -2.53 -12.08 5.31
CA GLN A 114 -2.89 -12.05 6.74
C GLN A 114 -2.70 -10.66 7.34
N ARG A 115 -2.34 -9.67 6.52
CA ARG A 115 -2.13 -8.29 6.94
C ARG A 115 -3.45 -7.63 7.32
N ASN A 116 -3.38 -6.75 8.31
CA ASN A 116 -4.49 -5.89 8.71
C ASN A 116 -4.22 -4.42 8.38
N VAL A 117 -2.97 -4.05 8.16
CA VAL A 117 -2.56 -2.69 7.79
C VAL A 117 -2.10 -2.68 6.33
N PHE A 118 -2.68 -1.81 5.52
CA PHE A 118 -2.33 -1.65 4.11
C PHE A 118 -1.88 -0.22 3.83
N GLN A 119 -0.73 -0.05 3.20
CA GLN A 119 -0.26 1.26 2.77
C GLN A 119 -0.62 1.54 1.31
N CYS A 120 -1.28 2.67 1.05
CA CYS A 120 -1.66 3.12 -0.27
C CYS A 120 -0.89 4.38 -0.66
N TYR A 121 -0.15 4.33 -1.78
CA TYR A 121 0.49 5.53 -2.33
C TYR A 121 -0.44 6.20 -3.32
N VAL A 122 -0.62 7.52 -3.17
CA VAL A 122 -1.50 8.31 -4.03
C VAL A 122 -0.66 9.20 -4.93
N PHE A 123 -0.67 8.87 -6.22
CA PHE A 123 0.02 9.57 -7.29
C PHE A 123 -0.97 10.38 -8.14
N GLY A 124 -0.44 11.36 -8.87
CA GLY A 124 -1.23 12.21 -9.76
C GLY A 124 -0.66 13.62 -9.82
N PRO A 125 -0.99 14.40 -10.85
CA PRO A 125 -0.47 15.75 -11.02
C PRO A 125 -1.00 16.72 -9.96
N ARG A 126 -0.39 17.91 -9.92
CA ARG A 126 -0.91 19.03 -9.12
C ARG A 126 -2.35 19.35 -9.53
N GLY A 127 -3.24 19.55 -8.56
CA GLY A 127 -4.65 19.88 -8.83
C GLY A 127 -5.57 18.70 -9.18
N ALA A 128 -5.06 17.47 -9.29
CA ALA A 128 -5.85 16.28 -9.63
C ALA A 128 -6.91 15.88 -8.58
N GLY A 129 -6.80 16.39 -7.34
CA GLY A 129 -7.72 16.01 -6.24
C GLY A 129 -7.17 14.95 -5.28
N LYS A 130 -5.87 14.63 -5.30
CA LYS A 130 -5.21 13.71 -4.35
C LYS A 130 -5.52 14.06 -2.89
N THR A 131 -5.27 15.31 -2.50
CA THR A 131 -5.54 15.80 -1.15
C THR A 131 -7.02 15.69 -0.78
N ALA A 132 -7.93 15.97 -1.73
CA ALA A 132 -9.36 15.86 -1.51
C ALA A 132 -9.79 14.41 -1.21
N LEU A 133 -9.16 13.42 -1.87
CA LEU A 133 -9.37 12.00 -1.59
C LEU A 133 -8.89 11.61 -0.18
N LEU A 134 -7.73 12.13 0.26
CA LEU A 134 -7.25 11.90 1.63
C LEU A 134 -8.17 12.54 2.68
N GLN A 135 -8.63 13.77 2.44
CA GLN A 135 -9.52 14.44 3.39
C GLN A 135 -10.90 13.77 3.46
N SER A 136 -11.43 13.30 2.32
CA SER A 136 -12.70 12.57 2.32
C SER A 136 -12.62 11.23 3.06
N PHE A 137 -11.44 10.60 3.07
CA PHE A 137 -11.17 9.40 3.87
C PHE A 137 -11.22 9.64 5.38
N LEU A 138 -10.93 10.88 5.80
CA LEU A 138 -11.02 11.32 7.19
C LEU A 138 -12.37 11.98 7.52
N GLY A 139 -13.35 11.93 6.60
CA GLY A 139 -14.67 12.55 6.79
C GLY A 139 -14.69 14.08 6.66
N ARG A 140 -13.64 14.69 6.09
CA ARG A 140 -13.44 16.15 6.04
C ARG A 140 -13.67 16.74 4.66
N GLN A 141 -13.85 18.06 4.62
CA GLN A 141 -13.94 18.78 3.35
C GLN A 141 -12.54 19.07 2.80
N PRO A 142 -12.39 19.16 1.46
CA PRO A 142 -11.11 19.50 0.85
C PRO A 142 -10.55 20.86 1.31
N SER A 143 -11.42 21.80 1.67
CA SER A 143 -11.06 23.13 2.21
C SER A 143 -10.33 23.06 3.55
N ASP A 144 -10.50 21.97 4.29
CA ASP A 144 -9.96 21.81 5.64
C ASP A 144 -8.49 21.39 5.60
N ALA A 145 -7.97 21.03 4.42
CA ALA A 145 -6.58 20.67 4.23
C ALA A 145 -5.66 21.87 4.46
N LEU A 146 -4.85 21.80 5.52
CA LEU A 146 -3.79 22.77 5.74
C LEU A 146 -2.74 22.69 4.62
N PRO A 147 -2.23 23.84 4.14
CA PRO A 147 -1.05 23.88 3.28
C PRO A 147 0.10 23.22 4.03
N MET A 148 0.68 22.16 3.45
CA MET A 148 1.78 21.44 4.07
C MET A 148 2.98 21.40 3.13
N ASN A 149 4.13 21.79 3.67
CA ASN A 149 5.45 21.58 3.07
C ASN A 149 6.03 20.29 3.65
N GLY A 150 5.47 19.14 3.32
CA GLY A 150 5.89 17.87 3.89
C GLY A 150 5.03 16.69 3.47
N GLU A 151 5.35 15.51 4.00
CA GLU A 151 4.61 14.28 3.72
C GLU A 151 3.20 14.34 4.32
N ARG A 152 2.20 14.01 3.52
CA ARG A 152 0.81 13.94 3.98
C ARG A 152 0.34 12.50 4.04
N PHE A 153 -0.16 12.13 5.23
CA PHE A 153 -0.74 10.83 5.50
C PHE A 153 -2.18 10.95 5.93
N ALA A 154 -2.97 9.92 5.64
CA ALA A 154 -4.30 9.72 6.20
C ALA A 154 -4.48 8.24 6.55
N ALA A 155 -4.82 7.93 7.79
CA ALA A 155 -4.94 6.60 8.35
C ALA A 155 -6.32 6.47 9.01
N ASN A 156 -7.09 5.50 8.55
CA ASN A 156 -8.41 5.20 9.10
C ASN A 156 -8.73 3.71 8.90
N THR A 157 -9.79 3.24 9.56
CA THR A 157 -10.31 1.89 9.41
C THR A 157 -11.31 1.82 8.26
N VAL A 158 -11.25 0.73 7.49
CA VAL A 158 -12.20 0.38 6.43
C VAL A 158 -12.87 -0.94 6.80
N GLU A 159 -14.20 -0.98 6.78
CA GLU A 159 -14.98 -2.19 7.03
C GLU A 159 -15.23 -2.95 5.72
N LEU A 160 -14.74 -4.19 5.64
CA LEU A 160 -14.94 -5.09 4.51
C LEU A 160 -15.51 -6.43 4.99
N SER A 161 -16.74 -6.74 4.57
CA SER A 161 -17.36 -8.07 4.74
C SER A 161 -17.26 -8.63 6.16
N GLY A 162 -17.44 -7.78 7.18
CA GLY A 162 -17.36 -8.16 8.59
C GLY A 162 -15.96 -8.13 9.21
N SER A 163 -14.93 -7.70 8.47
CA SER A 163 -13.58 -7.48 8.99
C SER A 163 -13.16 -6.02 8.87
N ARG A 164 -12.49 -5.50 9.90
CA ARG A 164 -11.90 -4.16 9.91
C ARG A 164 -10.44 -4.23 9.47
N LYS A 165 -10.04 -3.35 8.56
CA LYS A 165 -8.66 -3.21 8.07
C LYS A 165 -8.23 -1.76 8.18
N THR A 166 -6.99 -1.50 8.58
CA THR A 166 -6.44 -0.15 8.60
C THR A 166 -5.84 0.16 7.24
N LEU A 167 -6.29 1.25 6.63
CA LEU A 167 -5.75 1.77 5.38
C LEU A 167 -4.98 3.05 5.67
N VAL A 168 -3.73 3.11 5.21
CA VAL A 168 -2.83 4.25 5.39
C VAL A 168 -2.49 4.83 4.02
N PHE A 169 -3.05 5.98 3.69
CA PHE A 169 -2.65 6.77 2.54
C PHE A 169 -1.36 7.54 2.79
N ARG A 170 -0.52 7.59 1.76
CA ARG A 170 0.60 8.52 1.63
C ARG A 170 0.42 9.28 0.31
N GLU A 171 0.17 10.58 0.38
CA GLU A 171 0.16 11.43 -0.81
C GLU A 171 1.60 11.64 -1.28
N ILE A 172 1.87 11.34 -2.55
CA ILE A 172 3.17 11.59 -3.18
C ILE A 172 3.03 12.83 -4.08
N PRO A 173 3.69 13.95 -3.75
CA PRO A 173 3.77 15.10 -4.64
C PRO A 173 4.38 14.73 -5.99
N GLU A 174 3.92 15.38 -7.04
CA GLU A 174 4.36 15.07 -8.41
C GLU A 174 5.88 15.18 -8.59
N ASP A 175 6.49 16.18 -7.97
CA ASP A 175 7.93 16.42 -8.05
C ASP A 175 8.76 15.40 -7.25
N ASP A 176 8.15 14.76 -6.25
CA ASP A 176 8.80 13.79 -5.36
C ASP A 176 8.78 12.37 -5.91
N VAL A 177 8.04 12.11 -7.00
CA VAL A 177 7.97 10.77 -7.61
C VAL A 177 9.35 10.31 -8.10
N ARG A 178 10.11 11.17 -8.79
CA ARG A 178 11.45 10.81 -9.29
C ARG A 178 12.45 10.56 -8.16
N PRO A 179 12.58 11.45 -7.14
CA PRO A 179 13.37 11.18 -5.95
C PRO A 179 12.97 9.88 -5.23
N LEU A 180 11.66 9.62 -5.09
CA LEU A 180 11.15 8.40 -4.46
C LEU A 180 11.61 7.15 -5.23
N LEU A 181 11.44 7.13 -6.55
CA LEU A 181 11.80 5.99 -7.40
C LEU A 181 13.32 5.84 -7.63
N ALA A 182 14.14 6.75 -7.12
CA ALA A 182 15.59 6.59 -7.10
C ALA A 182 16.02 5.49 -6.11
N ASP A 183 15.27 5.31 -5.02
CA ASP A 183 15.45 4.18 -4.12
C ASP A 183 14.78 2.92 -4.69
N ARG A 184 15.53 1.82 -4.72
CA ARG A 184 15.08 0.53 -5.24
C ARG A 184 14.03 -0.14 -4.36
N GLU A 185 13.98 0.22 -3.07
CA GLU A 185 13.04 -0.37 -2.11
C GLU A 185 11.85 0.55 -1.80
N SER A 186 11.73 1.69 -2.50
CA SER A 186 10.69 2.69 -2.28
C SER A 186 9.25 2.16 -2.41
N LEU A 187 9.03 1.15 -3.26
CA LEU A 187 7.73 0.47 -3.44
C LEU A 187 7.56 -0.80 -2.58
N ALA A 188 8.55 -1.14 -1.75
CA ALA A 188 8.46 -2.28 -0.83
C ALA A 188 7.38 -2.11 0.26
N PRO A 189 7.18 -0.92 0.86
CA PRO A 189 6.14 -0.72 1.87
C PRO A 189 4.77 -0.39 1.27
N CYS A 190 4.70 0.09 0.03
CA CYS A 190 3.46 0.38 -0.69
C CYS A 190 2.73 -0.91 -1.05
N ASP A 191 1.54 -1.17 -0.52
CA ASP A 191 0.72 -2.35 -0.82
C ASP A 191 -0.14 -2.18 -2.06
N VAL A 192 -0.58 -0.95 -2.35
CA VAL A 192 -1.43 -0.56 -3.49
C VAL A 192 -1.12 0.89 -3.91
N ALA A 193 -1.14 1.16 -5.21
CA ALA A 193 -0.94 2.50 -5.75
C ALA A 193 -2.22 3.01 -6.41
N VAL A 194 -2.59 4.25 -6.13
CA VAL A 194 -3.75 4.92 -6.71
C VAL A 194 -3.28 6.10 -7.54
N PHE A 195 -3.75 6.17 -8.78
CA PHE A 195 -3.41 7.22 -9.73
C PHE A 195 -4.63 8.10 -9.95
N VAL A 196 -4.59 9.31 -9.42
CA VAL A 196 -5.69 10.27 -9.46
C VAL A 196 -5.43 11.27 -10.58
N TYR A 197 -6.42 11.44 -11.46
CA TYR A 197 -6.43 12.51 -12.45
C TYR A 197 -7.74 13.29 -12.36
N ASP A 198 -7.72 14.52 -12.88
CA ASP A 198 -8.91 15.35 -13.02
C ASP A 198 -9.65 14.94 -14.30
N SER A 199 -10.89 14.47 -14.18
CA SER A 199 -11.67 13.97 -15.31
C SER A 199 -11.96 15.02 -16.39
N CYS A 200 -11.85 16.31 -16.05
CA CYS A 200 -12.07 17.42 -16.97
C CYS A 200 -10.81 17.87 -17.70
N ASP A 201 -9.63 17.41 -17.29
CA ASP A 201 -8.34 17.88 -17.80
C ASP A 201 -7.55 16.75 -18.48
N GLU A 202 -7.39 16.88 -19.80
CA GLU A 202 -6.63 15.95 -20.62
C GLU A 202 -5.14 15.92 -20.23
N PHE A 203 -4.56 17.07 -19.87
CA PHE A 203 -3.16 17.13 -19.45
C PHE A 203 -2.95 16.43 -18.11
N SER A 204 -3.95 16.52 -17.23
CA SER A 204 -3.97 15.78 -15.96
C SER A 204 -3.95 14.27 -16.20
N TRP A 205 -4.74 13.78 -17.16
CA TRP A 205 -4.70 12.37 -17.56
C TRP A 205 -3.35 11.98 -18.17
N GLN A 206 -2.83 12.76 -19.13
CA GLN A 206 -1.56 12.47 -19.80
C GLN A 206 -0.43 12.35 -18.78
N ARG A 207 -0.37 13.27 -17.82
CA ARG A 207 0.64 13.24 -16.77
C ARG A 207 0.47 12.04 -15.84
N THR A 208 -0.76 11.69 -15.49
CA THR A 208 -1.09 10.53 -14.65
C THR A 208 -0.68 9.23 -15.33
N ARG A 209 -0.91 9.09 -16.64
CA ARG A 209 -0.44 7.95 -17.44
C ARG A 209 1.08 7.81 -17.39
N ASP A 210 1.82 8.91 -17.55
CA ASP A 210 3.28 8.88 -17.52
C ASP A 210 3.79 8.42 -16.12
N LEU A 211 3.16 8.90 -15.04
CA LEU A 211 3.45 8.45 -13.67
C LEU A 211 3.14 6.95 -13.47
N LEU A 212 2.01 6.46 -14.00
CA LEU A 212 1.62 5.05 -13.95
C LEU A 212 2.67 4.17 -14.62
N VAL A 213 3.12 4.54 -15.82
CA VAL A 213 4.18 3.83 -16.55
C VAL A 213 5.48 3.84 -15.76
N GLU A 214 5.88 4.98 -15.18
CA GLU A 214 7.12 5.12 -14.41
C GLU A 214 7.13 4.22 -13.16
N VAL A 215 6.05 4.25 -12.38
CA VAL A 215 5.89 3.43 -11.16
C VAL A 215 5.80 1.94 -11.50
N ALA A 216 5.03 1.56 -12.52
CA ALA A 216 4.91 0.17 -12.96
C ALA A 216 6.26 -0.38 -13.44
N THR A 217 6.97 0.38 -14.28
CA THR A 217 8.30 0.02 -14.78
C THR A 217 9.31 -0.13 -13.63
N HIS A 218 9.28 0.78 -12.66
CA HIS A 218 10.14 0.67 -11.47
C HIS A 218 9.84 -0.62 -10.69
N GLY A 219 8.55 -0.93 -10.43
CA GLY A 219 8.14 -2.15 -9.74
C GLY A 219 8.59 -3.44 -10.44
N GLU A 220 8.47 -3.50 -11.77
CA GLU A 220 8.96 -4.62 -12.59
C GLU A 220 10.48 -4.78 -12.53
N ASN A 221 11.22 -3.67 -12.45
CA ASN A 221 12.69 -3.66 -12.40
C ASN A 221 13.25 -4.05 -11.04
N THR A 222 12.61 -3.64 -9.96
CA THR A 222 13.05 -3.93 -8.58
C THR A 222 12.45 -5.21 -8.02
N GLY A 223 11.35 -5.70 -8.62
CA GLY A 223 10.59 -6.85 -8.12
C GLY A 223 9.58 -6.48 -7.04
N TYR A 224 9.36 -5.18 -6.81
CA TYR A 224 8.34 -4.62 -5.93
C TYR A 224 7.09 -4.16 -6.71
N GLU A 225 6.64 -4.93 -7.70
CA GLU A 225 5.36 -4.72 -8.41
C GLU A 225 4.21 -4.47 -7.42
N VAL A 226 3.39 -3.46 -7.70
CA VAL A 226 2.30 -2.99 -6.85
C VAL A 226 1.00 -3.03 -7.67
N PRO A 227 -0.14 -3.49 -7.10
CA PRO A 227 -1.42 -3.30 -7.76
C PRO A 227 -1.75 -1.82 -7.92
N CYS A 228 -2.32 -1.44 -9.06
CA CYS A 228 -2.63 -0.06 -9.40
C CYS A 228 -4.12 0.12 -9.69
N LEU A 229 -4.70 1.21 -9.19
CA LEU A 229 -6.05 1.67 -9.50
C LEU A 229 -5.99 3.07 -10.10
N ILE A 230 -6.85 3.34 -11.07
CA ILE A 230 -7.01 4.67 -11.66
C ILE A 230 -8.29 5.30 -11.09
N VAL A 231 -8.19 6.56 -10.68
CA VAL A 231 -9.29 7.34 -10.12
C VAL A 231 -9.51 8.57 -11.00
N ALA A 232 -10.70 8.67 -11.57
CA ALA A 232 -11.17 9.84 -12.31
C ALA A 232 -11.88 10.77 -11.31
N ALA A 233 -11.16 11.76 -10.79
CA ALA A 233 -11.68 12.67 -9.78
C ALA A 233 -12.42 13.85 -10.42
N LYS A 234 -13.28 14.49 -9.61
CA LYS A 234 -14.14 15.63 -10.00
C LYS A 234 -15.21 15.24 -11.03
N ASP A 235 -15.78 14.04 -10.85
CA ASP A 235 -16.83 13.48 -11.69
C ASP A 235 -18.12 14.32 -11.74
N ASP A 236 -18.25 15.28 -10.83
CA ASP A 236 -19.30 16.29 -10.77
C ASP A 236 -19.17 17.44 -11.78
N LEU A 237 -18.12 17.42 -12.59
CA LEU A 237 -17.84 18.38 -13.65
C LEU A 237 -17.91 17.69 -15.02
N ASP A 238 -17.96 18.49 -16.09
CA ASP A 238 -18.07 17.97 -17.46
C ASP A 238 -16.79 17.21 -17.87
N GLN A 239 -16.87 15.89 -17.91
CA GLN A 239 -15.74 15.02 -18.24
C GLN A 239 -15.21 15.29 -19.66
N SER A 240 -13.89 15.21 -19.82
CA SER A 240 -13.26 15.19 -21.14
C SER A 240 -13.49 13.82 -21.80
N PRO A 241 -14.19 13.75 -22.95
CA PRO A 241 -14.43 12.48 -23.64
C PRO A 241 -13.15 11.77 -24.06
N LEU A 242 -12.11 12.54 -24.40
CA LEU A 242 -10.81 12.02 -24.81
C LEU A 242 -10.05 11.43 -23.62
N ALA A 243 -10.07 12.10 -22.46
CA ALA A 243 -9.44 11.57 -21.25
C ALA A 243 -10.11 10.26 -20.81
N LEU A 244 -11.44 10.17 -20.88
CA LEU A 244 -12.19 8.94 -20.57
C LEU A 244 -11.88 7.78 -21.53
N GLN A 245 -11.82 8.07 -22.83
CA GLN A 245 -11.52 7.07 -23.85
C GLN A 245 -10.09 6.54 -23.70
N GLU A 246 -9.12 7.43 -23.53
CA GLU A 246 -7.70 7.06 -23.39
C GLU A 246 -7.43 6.35 -22.06
N SER A 247 -8.08 6.75 -20.97
CA SER A 247 -7.95 6.07 -19.68
C SER A 247 -8.54 4.66 -19.68
N THR A 248 -9.69 4.49 -20.34
CA THR A 248 -10.28 3.17 -20.60
C THR A 248 -9.33 2.28 -21.39
N ARG A 249 -8.74 2.80 -22.46
CA ARG A 249 -7.80 2.06 -23.31
C ARG A 249 -6.56 1.63 -22.54
N VAL A 250 -5.94 2.54 -21.77
CA VAL A 250 -4.76 2.23 -20.97
C VAL A 250 -5.07 1.19 -19.89
N SER A 251 -6.23 1.28 -19.22
CA SER A 251 -6.65 0.25 -18.26
C SER A 251 -6.71 -1.14 -18.88
N GLN A 252 -7.31 -1.25 -20.08
CA GLN A 252 -7.39 -2.52 -20.82
C GLN A 252 -6.03 -3.03 -21.27
N ASP A 253 -5.19 -2.15 -21.82
CA ASP A 253 -3.85 -2.50 -22.32
C ASP A 253 -2.93 -2.97 -21.18
N MET A 254 -3.02 -2.36 -19.99
CA MET A 254 -2.24 -2.72 -18.82
C MET A 254 -2.86 -3.85 -17.97
N GLY A 255 -4.10 -4.26 -18.25
CA GLY A 255 -4.79 -5.32 -17.52
C GLY A 255 -5.21 -4.93 -16.10
N ILE A 256 -5.57 -3.66 -15.88
CA ILE A 256 -6.04 -3.14 -14.59
C ILE A 256 -7.53 -2.76 -14.65
N GLU A 257 -8.12 -2.48 -13.49
CA GLU A 257 -9.51 -2.06 -13.38
C GLU A 257 -9.77 -0.78 -14.19
N MET A 258 -11.01 -0.63 -14.67
CA MET A 258 -11.47 0.58 -15.32
C MET A 258 -11.34 1.79 -14.38
N PRO A 259 -11.12 3.01 -14.92
CA PRO A 259 -11.05 4.22 -14.11
C PRO A 259 -12.28 4.37 -13.23
N ILE A 260 -12.07 4.59 -11.93
CA ILE A 260 -13.14 4.71 -10.94
C ILE A 260 -13.52 6.19 -10.85
N PRO A 261 -14.72 6.59 -11.33
CA PRO A 261 -15.19 7.96 -11.19
C PRO A 261 -15.46 8.26 -9.72
N ILE A 262 -15.01 9.43 -9.24
CA ILE A 262 -15.36 9.92 -7.90
C ILE A 262 -15.65 11.42 -7.92
N SER A 263 -16.59 11.83 -7.09
CA SER A 263 -16.81 13.22 -6.72
C SER A 263 -16.76 13.37 -5.20
N VAL A 264 -15.67 13.94 -4.71
CA VAL A 264 -15.56 14.32 -3.29
C VAL A 264 -16.60 15.39 -2.94
N ARG A 265 -16.92 16.30 -3.87
CA ARG A 265 -17.91 17.37 -3.66
C ARG A 265 -19.32 16.80 -3.46
N LEU A 266 -19.71 15.82 -4.29
CA LEU A 266 -21.01 15.15 -4.16
C LEU A 266 -21.02 14.02 -3.13
N ARG A 267 -19.88 13.76 -2.47
CA ARG A 267 -19.65 12.61 -1.58
C ARG A 267 -19.91 11.26 -2.25
N ASP A 268 -19.84 11.20 -3.58
CA ASP A 268 -19.87 9.96 -4.32
C ASP A 268 -18.45 9.45 -4.52
N LEU A 269 -18.04 8.52 -3.66
CA LEU A 269 -16.69 7.96 -3.66
C LEU A 269 -16.65 6.55 -4.27
N ASN A 270 -17.76 6.04 -4.82
CA ASN A 270 -17.83 4.73 -5.49
C ASN A 270 -17.18 3.55 -4.71
N ASN A 271 -17.28 3.59 -3.37
CA ASN A 271 -16.65 2.65 -2.45
C ASN A 271 -15.13 2.47 -2.66
N ILE A 272 -14.44 3.54 -3.10
CA ILE A 272 -13.03 3.52 -3.47
C ILE A 272 -12.13 2.95 -2.36
N PHE A 273 -12.39 3.26 -1.09
CA PHE A 273 -11.59 2.75 0.03
C PHE A 273 -11.68 1.22 0.16
N CYS A 274 -12.86 0.65 -0.02
CA CYS A 274 -13.05 -0.81 -0.05
C CYS A 274 -12.36 -1.44 -1.27
N ARG A 275 -12.44 -0.80 -2.45
CA ARG A 275 -11.76 -1.26 -3.66
C ARG A 275 -10.24 -1.26 -3.50
N ILE A 276 -9.68 -0.23 -2.86
CA ILE A 276 -8.24 -0.12 -2.56
C ILE A 276 -7.79 -1.27 -1.65
N VAL A 277 -8.52 -1.54 -0.56
CA VAL A 277 -8.19 -2.66 0.34
C VAL A 277 -8.34 -4.00 -0.39
N HIS A 278 -9.37 -4.17 -1.21
CA HIS A 278 -9.55 -5.38 -2.01
C HIS A 278 -8.38 -5.60 -2.99
N ALA A 279 -7.94 -4.56 -3.70
CA ALA A 279 -6.79 -4.61 -4.60
C ALA A 279 -5.49 -4.97 -3.84
N ALA A 280 -5.31 -4.45 -2.63
CA ALA A 280 -4.17 -4.80 -1.77
C ALA A 280 -4.22 -6.25 -1.26
N GLN A 281 -5.43 -6.79 -1.00
CA GLN A 281 -5.63 -8.19 -0.59
C GLN A 281 -5.45 -9.17 -1.74
N GLN A 282 -5.82 -8.79 -2.96
CA GLN A 282 -5.73 -9.59 -4.18
C GLN A 282 -4.85 -8.92 -5.25
N PRO A 283 -3.56 -8.68 -4.96
CA PRO A 283 -2.70 -7.87 -5.83
C PRO A 283 -2.53 -8.45 -7.24
N HIS A 284 -2.70 -9.76 -7.41
CA HIS A 284 -2.56 -10.43 -8.70
C HIS A 284 -3.61 -10.03 -9.75
N LEU A 285 -4.71 -9.39 -9.35
CA LEU A 285 -5.78 -8.95 -10.26
C LEU A 285 -5.59 -7.53 -10.79
N SER A 286 -4.69 -6.75 -10.19
CA SER A 286 -4.58 -5.31 -10.48
C SER A 286 -3.13 -4.84 -10.67
N ILE A 287 -2.16 -5.74 -10.83
CA ILE A 287 -0.78 -5.35 -11.16
C ILE A 287 -0.74 -4.98 -12.66
N PRO A 288 -0.38 -3.74 -13.01
CA PRO A 288 -0.26 -3.35 -14.41
C PRO A 288 0.92 -4.06 -15.07
N GLU A 289 0.74 -4.48 -16.31
CA GLU A 289 1.81 -5.02 -17.15
C GLU A 289 2.18 -4.00 -18.24
N THR A 290 3.37 -3.41 -18.14
CA THR A 290 3.88 -2.51 -19.19
C THR A 290 4.32 -3.30 -20.42
N GLU A 291 4.43 -2.66 -21.60
CA GLU A 291 4.96 -3.31 -22.80
C GLU A 291 6.39 -3.85 -22.61
N ALA A 292 7.22 -3.10 -21.88
CA ALA A 292 8.56 -3.52 -21.48
C ALA A 292 8.51 -4.74 -20.54
N GLY A 293 7.57 -4.76 -19.61
CA GLY A 293 7.29 -5.89 -18.72
C GLY A 293 6.88 -7.15 -19.50
N LYS A 294 5.94 -7.02 -20.44
CA LYS A 294 5.46 -8.11 -21.30
C LYS A 294 6.59 -8.72 -22.12
N THR A 295 7.37 -7.89 -22.81
CA THR A 295 8.53 -8.35 -23.62
C THR A 295 9.60 -9.02 -22.76
N ARG A 296 9.92 -8.46 -21.58
CA ARG A 296 10.88 -9.06 -20.65
C ARG A 296 10.38 -10.39 -20.08
N ARG A 297 9.08 -10.50 -19.79
CA ARG A 297 8.46 -11.75 -19.31
C ARG A 297 8.51 -12.83 -20.39
N GLN A 298 8.18 -12.49 -21.63
CA GLN A 298 8.30 -13.39 -22.78
C GLN A 298 9.76 -13.84 -22.97
N TYR A 299 10.72 -12.92 -22.93
CA TYR A 299 12.13 -13.24 -23.04
C TYR A 299 12.62 -14.17 -21.92
N ARG A 300 12.21 -13.92 -20.66
CA ARG A 300 12.50 -14.82 -19.53
C ARG A 300 11.87 -16.21 -19.71
N GLN A 301 10.65 -16.30 -20.24
CA GLN A 301 10.00 -17.58 -20.52
C GLN A 301 10.76 -18.37 -21.59
N LEU A 302 11.27 -17.69 -22.63
CA LEU A 302 12.08 -18.31 -23.67
C LEU A 302 13.42 -18.81 -23.11
N LEU A 303 14.12 -17.99 -22.31
CA LEU A 303 15.36 -18.41 -21.64
C LEU A 303 15.14 -19.58 -20.67
N ASN A 304 14.07 -19.57 -19.88
CA ASN A 304 13.78 -20.68 -18.97
C ASN A 304 13.47 -21.97 -19.73
N ARG A 305 12.73 -21.88 -20.85
CA ARG A 305 12.48 -23.04 -21.74
C ARG A 305 13.78 -23.57 -22.33
N SER A 306 14.68 -22.71 -22.81
CA SER A 306 15.96 -23.15 -23.37
C SER A 306 16.87 -23.78 -22.32
N LEU A 307 16.96 -23.19 -21.12
CA LEU A 307 17.69 -23.76 -19.98
C LEU A 307 17.12 -25.13 -19.56
N MET A 308 15.80 -25.29 -19.58
CA MET A 308 15.16 -26.59 -19.28
C MET A 308 15.60 -27.64 -20.30
N VAL A 309 15.57 -27.32 -21.60
CA VAL A 309 16.01 -28.23 -22.66
C VAL A 309 17.49 -28.61 -22.51
N VAL A 310 18.36 -27.64 -22.23
CA VAL A 310 19.80 -27.89 -22.00
C VAL A 310 20.01 -28.80 -20.78
N SER A 311 19.30 -28.56 -19.68
CA SER A 311 19.41 -29.38 -18.46
C SER A 311 18.98 -30.83 -18.67
N VAL A 312 17.89 -31.06 -19.40
CA VAL A 312 17.40 -32.39 -19.76
C VAL A 312 18.40 -33.08 -20.70
N GLY A 313 18.91 -32.37 -21.70
CA GLY A 313 19.94 -32.89 -22.61
C GLY A 313 21.21 -33.32 -21.90
N ALA A 314 21.71 -32.50 -20.96
CA ALA A 314 22.88 -32.82 -20.15
C ALA A 314 22.65 -34.05 -19.26
N ALA A 315 21.49 -34.15 -18.59
CA ALA A 315 21.14 -35.30 -17.77
C ALA A 315 21.09 -36.60 -18.60
N VAL A 316 20.45 -36.56 -19.78
CA VAL A 316 20.39 -37.71 -20.70
C VAL A 316 21.79 -38.12 -21.17
N ALA A 317 22.65 -37.15 -21.50
CA ALA A 317 24.03 -37.44 -21.91
C ALA A 317 24.83 -38.09 -20.78
N VAL A 318 24.72 -37.60 -19.54
CA VAL A 318 25.40 -38.18 -18.38
C VAL A 318 24.93 -39.60 -18.10
N VAL A 319 23.61 -39.83 -18.13
CA VAL A 319 23.03 -41.18 -17.95
C VAL A 319 23.45 -42.11 -19.09
N GLY A 320 23.46 -41.62 -20.33
CA GLY A 320 23.91 -42.36 -21.50
C GLY A 320 25.38 -42.76 -21.42
N ILE A 321 26.26 -41.84 -21.00
CA ILE A 321 27.69 -42.13 -20.80
C ILE A 321 27.89 -43.13 -19.65
N ALA A 322 27.16 -42.99 -18.54
CA ALA A 322 27.23 -43.92 -17.42
C ALA A 322 26.76 -45.33 -17.84
N ALA A 323 25.63 -45.43 -18.55
CA ALA A 323 25.11 -46.69 -19.07
C ALA A 323 26.07 -47.34 -20.07
N TYR A 324 26.66 -46.54 -20.98
CA TYR A 324 27.67 -47.02 -21.92
C TYR A 324 28.93 -47.55 -21.20
N ARG A 325 29.42 -46.84 -20.18
CA ARG A 325 30.57 -47.31 -19.38
C ARG A 325 30.28 -48.62 -18.65
N VAL A 326 29.08 -48.78 -18.09
CA VAL A 326 28.66 -50.04 -17.44
C VAL A 326 28.56 -51.17 -18.47
N TYR A 327 27.99 -50.91 -19.64
CA TYR A 327 27.92 -51.88 -20.73
C TYR A 327 29.30 -52.31 -21.23
N ALA A 328 30.20 -51.35 -21.46
CA ALA A 328 31.57 -51.61 -21.89
C ALA A 328 32.35 -52.42 -20.84
N ALA A 329 32.20 -52.11 -19.55
CA ALA A 329 32.82 -52.87 -18.47
C ALA A 329 32.33 -54.33 -18.43
N ARG A 330 31.01 -54.57 -18.61
CA ARG A 330 30.43 -55.93 -18.67
C ARG A 330 30.84 -56.72 -19.91
N LYS A 331 31.08 -56.04 -21.02
CA LYS A 331 31.57 -56.67 -22.25
C LYS A 331 33.03 -57.10 -22.12
N ASN A 332 33.86 -56.31 -21.43
CA ASN A 332 35.27 -56.62 -21.24
C ASN A 332 35.53 -57.72 -20.19
N THR A 333 34.59 -57.99 -19.29
CA THR A 333 34.67 -59.11 -18.33
C THR A 333 34.09 -60.43 -18.84
N SER A 334 33.52 -60.44 -20.05
CA SER A 334 32.93 -61.63 -20.70
C SER A 334 33.72 -62.15 -21.91
N SER A 335 34.96 -61.67 -22.11
CA SER A 335 35.98 -62.25 -23.00
C SER A 335 37.10 -62.90 -22.18
#